data_AF-A0A832X7D6-F1
#
_entry.id   AF-A0A832X7D6-F1
#
_cell.length_a   1.000
_cell.length_b   1.000
_cell.length_c   1.000
_cell.angle_alpha   90.00
_cell.angle_beta   90.00
_cell.angle_gamma   90.00
#
_symmetry.space_group_name_H-M   'P 1'
#
loop_
_entity.id
_entity.type
_entity.pdbx_description
1 polymer ?
#
loop_
_entity_poly.entity_id
_entity_poly.type
_entity_poly.pdbx_seq_one_letter_code
_entity_poly.pdbx_strand_id
1 'polypeptide(L)'
;MARKSAITEINYYDVPVARNIPFDVGRIPAEAEFLNAEYKQEEAKIRVKAEVENKERSVACGKVDTLQSCNTNITIGDGELVHAPVWFVHYTFKAENYMILVDGSIGKVLGGGKPLFHI
;
A
#
# COMPACT_ATOMS: atom_id res chain seq x y z
N MET A 1 12.61 9.12 7.97
CA MET A 1 11.68 10.01 8.71
C MET A 1 10.73 10.80 7.80
N ALA A 2 11.13 11.24 6.59
CA ALA A 2 10.28 12.02 5.69
C ALA A 2 9.04 11.30 5.11
N ARG A 3 9.10 9.98 4.84
CA ARG A 3 7.94 9.20 4.32
C ARG A 3 6.76 9.09 5.31
N LYS A 4 7.00 9.23 6.62
CA LYS A 4 6.01 8.89 7.66
C LYS A 4 5.05 10.03 8.03
N SER A 5 5.41 11.28 7.74
CA SER A 5 4.65 12.45 8.22
C SER A 5 3.62 13.00 7.24
N ALA A 6 3.61 12.54 5.98
CA ALA A 6 2.90 13.23 4.91
C ALA A 6 1.67 12.47 4.37
N ILE A 7 1.36 11.27 4.88
CA ILE A 7 0.31 10.41 4.32
C ILE A 7 -0.48 9.74 5.45
N THR A 8 -1.32 10.52 6.11
CA THR A 8 -2.34 10.00 7.02
C THR A 8 -3.67 9.74 6.31
N GLU A 9 -3.83 10.23 5.07
CA GLU A 9 -5.09 10.15 4.32
C GLU A 9 -5.25 8.87 3.47
N ILE A 10 -4.16 8.18 3.14
CA ILE A 10 -4.20 6.97 2.30
C ILE A 10 -3.97 5.75 3.20
N ASN A 11 -5.05 5.04 3.53
CA ASN A 11 -5.00 3.85 4.37
C ASN A 11 -4.84 2.55 3.57
N TYR A 12 -5.30 2.53 2.31
CA TYR A 12 -5.28 1.38 1.43
C TYR A 12 -4.99 1.79 -0.02
N TYR A 13 -4.24 0.95 -0.73
CA TYR A 13 -3.98 1.08 -2.16
C TYR A 13 -4.23 -0.27 -2.83
N ASP A 14 -5.20 -0.31 -3.74
CA ASP A 14 -5.44 -1.47 -4.59
C ASP A 14 -4.44 -1.47 -5.74
N VAL A 15 -3.46 -2.36 -5.67
CA VAL A 15 -2.46 -2.52 -6.73
C VAL A 15 -3.17 -2.96 -8.02
N PRO A 16 -2.95 -2.30 -9.18
CA PRO A 16 -3.57 -2.66 -10.45
C PRO A 16 -2.94 -3.92 -11.05
N VAL A 17 -3.17 -5.09 -10.42
CA VAL A 17 -2.55 -6.38 -10.78
C VAL A 17 -2.75 -6.74 -12.24
N ALA A 18 -3.89 -6.39 -12.85
CA ALA A 18 -4.17 -6.65 -14.26
C ALA A 18 -3.20 -5.95 -15.23
N ARG A 19 -2.45 -4.93 -14.78
CA ARG A 19 -1.43 -4.23 -15.57
C ARG A 19 -0.01 -4.66 -15.23
N ASN A 20 0.16 -5.53 -14.24
CA ASN A 20 1.47 -6.09 -13.91
C ASN A 20 1.90 -7.09 -14.99
N ILE A 21 3.16 -7.04 -15.35
CA ILE A 21 3.81 -8.04 -16.19
C ILE A 21 4.70 -8.92 -15.32
N PRO A 22 4.84 -10.23 -15.61
CA PRO A 22 5.81 -11.07 -14.93
C PRO A 22 7.20 -10.46 -15.03
N PHE A 23 7.94 -10.50 -13.92
CA PHE A 23 9.30 -10.00 -13.88
C PHE A 23 10.22 -10.84 -14.77
N ASP A 24 10.95 -10.19 -15.67
CA ASP A 24 11.84 -10.83 -16.64
C ASP A 24 13.26 -10.29 -16.48
N VAL A 25 14.14 -11.09 -15.86
CA VAL A 25 15.55 -10.75 -15.63
C VAL A 25 16.28 -10.47 -16.95
N GLY A 26 15.88 -11.11 -18.06
CA GLY A 26 16.51 -10.91 -19.37
C GLY A 26 16.30 -9.51 -19.95
N ARG A 27 15.33 -8.74 -19.42
CA ARG A 27 15.08 -7.34 -19.81
C ARG A 27 15.81 -6.33 -18.94
N ILE A 28 16.51 -6.79 -17.92
CA ILE A 28 17.21 -5.93 -16.97
C ILE A 28 18.64 -5.69 -17.47
N PRO A 29 19.09 -4.42 -17.57
CA PRO A 29 20.48 -4.11 -17.91
C PRO A 29 21.46 -4.78 -16.93
N ALA A 30 22.64 -5.19 -17.43
CA ALA A 30 23.62 -5.91 -16.62
C ALA A 30 24.18 -5.06 -15.47
N GLU A 31 24.15 -3.74 -15.63
CA GLU A 31 24.55 -2.73 -14.65
C GLU A 31 23.47 -2.35 -13.65
N ALA A 32 22.26 -2.91 -13.76
CA ALA A 32 21.16 -2.56 -12.88
C ALA A 32 21.39 -3.05 -11.45
N GLU A 33 21.11 -2.18 -10.47
CA GLU A 33 21.15 -2.53 -9.06
C GLU A 33 19.79 -3.08 -8.62
N PHE A 34 19.81 -4.24 -7.95
CA PHE A 34 18.63 -4.81 -7.33
C PHE A 34 18.43 -4.24 -5.94
N LEU A 35 17.30 -3.56 -5.74
CA LEU A 35 16.89 -3.10 -4.42
C LEU A 35 16.27 -4.25 -3.63
N ASN A 36 16.57 -4.31 -2.33
CA ASN A 36 15.91 -5.25 -1.43
C ASN A 36 14.41 -4.96 -1.36
N ALA A 37 13.60 -6.01 -1.33
CA ALA A 37 12.17 -5.88 -1.09
C ALA A 37 11.92 -5.22 0.28
N GLU A 38 10.90 -4.35 0.36
CA GLU A 38 10.52 -3.71 1.62
C GLU A 38 10.06 -4.72 2.67
N TYR A 39 9.48 -5.84 2.22
CA TYR A 39 9.06 -6.96 3.06
C TYR A 39 9.52 -8.27 2.45
N LYS A 40 10.02 -9.17 3.31
CA LYS A 40 10.21 -10.57 2.93
C LYS A 40 8.88 -11.32 2.98
N GLN A 41 8.80 -12.43 2.27
CA GLN A 41 7.62 -13.30 2.25
C GLN A 41 7.13 -13.65 3.67
N GLU A 42 8.02 -14.08 4.57
CA GLU A 42 7.65 -14.46 5.93
C GLU A 42 7.06 -13.29 6.74
N GLU A 43 7.64 -12.09 6.59
CA GLU A 43 7.14 -10.88 7.24
C GLU A 43 5.75 -10.51 6.70
N ALA A 44 5.55 -10.64 5.39
CA ALA A 44 4.26 -10.42 4.75
C ALA A 44 3.21 -11.43 5.23
N LYS A 45 3.56 -12.73 5.34
CA LYS A 45 2.65 -13.78 5.83
C LYS A 45 2.22 -13.52 7.27
N ILE A 46 3.15 -13.16 8.15
CA ILE A 46 2.83 -12.82 9.56
C ILE A 46 1.88 -11.61 9.63
N ARG A 47 2.17 -10.57 8.84
CA ARG A 47 1.37 -9.36 8.83
C ARG A 47 -0.05 -9.59 8.31
N VAL A 48 -0.19 -10.29 7.17
CA VAL A 48 -1.48 -10.63 6.58
C VAL A 48 -2.33 -11.43 7.57
N LYS A 49 -1.72 -12.39 8.29
CA LYS A 49 -2.44 -13.13 9.33
C LYS A 49 -3.07 -12.20 10.37
N ALA A 50 -2.28 -11.31 10.95
CA ALA A 50 -2.76 -10.36 11.96
C ALA A 50 -3.82 -9.40 11.41
N GLU A 51 -3.66 -8.92 10.17
CA GLU A 51 -4.64 -8.04 9.52
C GLU A 51 -5.99 -8.74 9.29
N VAL A 52 -5.97 -10.00 8.83
CA VAL A 52 -7.18 -10.82 8.66
C VAL A 52 -7.84 -11.12 10.01
N GLU A 53 -7.08 -11.52 11.03
CA GLU A 53 -7.60 -11.77 12.38
C GLU A 53 -8.31 -10.53 12.96
N ASN A 54 -7.69 -9.36 12.81
CA ASN A 54 -8.27 -8.10 13.26
C ASN A 54 -9.52 -7.71 12.47
N LYS A 55 -9.50 -7.93 11.14
CA LYS A 55 -10.65 -7.65 10.29
C LYS A 55 -11.85 -8.52 10.65
N GLU A 56 -11.65 -9.83 10.76
CA GLU A 56 -12.72 -10.76 11.11
C GLU A 56 -13.26 -10.52 12.51
N ARG A 57 -12.39 -10.20 13.48
CA ARG A 57 -12.81 -9.78 14.82
C ARG A 57 -13.67 -8.52 14.77
N SER A 58 -13.28 -7.52 13.98
CA SER A 58 -14.05 -6.29 13.80
C SER A 58 -15.44 -6.56 13.19
N VAL A 59 -15.53 -7.45 12.20
CA VAL A 59 -16.81 -7.89 11.62
C VAL A 59 -17.66 -8.62 12.66
N ALA A 60 -17.07 -9.49 13.48
CA ALA A 60 -17.78 -10.22 14.53
C ALA A 60 -18.31 -9.29 15.63
N CYS A 61 -17.50 -8.33 16.10
CA CYS A 61 -17.92 -7.31 17.07
C CYS A 61 -19.12 -6.51 16.59
N GLY A 62 -19.23 -6.23 15.29
CA GLY A 62 -20.37 -5.50 14.73
C GLY A 62 -21.69 -6.27 14.75
N LYS A 63 -21.70 -7.56 15.10
CA LYS A 63 -22.89 -8.43 15.06
C LYS A 63 -23.42 -8.84 16.44
N VAL A 64 -22.71 -8.50 17.51
CA VAL A 64 -23.03 -8.93 18.89
C VAL A 64 -22.82 -7.79 19.88
N ASP A 65 -23.57 -7.80 20.99
CA ASP A 65 -23.39 -6.80 22.06
C ASP A 65 -22.10 -7.02 22.86
N THR A 66 -21.66 -8.26 22.99
CA THR A 66 -20.41 -8.61 23.70
C THR A 66 -19.76 -9.82 23.05
N LEU A 67 -18.52 -9.65 22.58
CA LEU A 67 -17.71 -10.70 21.98
C LEU A 67 -16.85 -11.38 23.05
N GLN A 68 -17.19 -12.62 23.44
CA GLN A 68 -16.41 -13.37 24.45
C GLN A 68 -15.12 -13.98 23.89
N SER A 69 -15.16 -14.55 22.69
CA SER A 69 -13.99 -15.10 22.01
C SER A 69 -14.16 -15.06 20.49
N CYS A 70 -13.05 -15.04 19.75
CA CYS A 70 -13.02 -15.10 18.30
C CYS A 70 -11.72 -15.79 17.89
N ASN A 71 -11.86 -16.95 17.26
CA ASN A 71 -10.77 -17.76 16.73
C ASN A 71 -10.99 -17.90 15.22
N THR A 72 -9.93 -17.66 14.44
CA THR A 72 -9.96 -17.74 12.98
C THR A 72 -9.05 -18.86 12.52
N ASN A 73 -9.52 -19.66 11.56
CA ASN A 73 -8.67 -20.62 10.87
C ASN A 73 -8.25 -20.02 9.52
N ILE A 74 -6.97 -19.64 9.41
CA ILE A 74 -6.45 -18.87 8.27
C ILE A 74 -5.45 -19.75 7.52
N THR A 75 -5.68 -19.92 6.22
CA THR A 75 -4.74 -20.53 5.29
C THR A 75 -4.14 -19.43 4.42
N ILE A 76 -2.81 -19.26 4.47
CA ILE A 76 -2.08 -18.25 3.69
C ILE A 76 -1.26 -18.98 2.62
N GLY A 77 -1.44 -18.57 1.37
CA GLY A 77 -0.66 -19.09 0.23
C GLY A 77 0.77 -18.57 0.21
N ASP A 78 1.45 -18.77 -0.92
CA ASP A 78 2.78 -18.21 -1.13
C ASP A 78 2.76 -16.71 -1.44
N GLY A 79 3.85 -16.04 -1.07
CA GLY A 79 4.00 -14.61 -1.30
C GLY A 79 4.68 -14.36 -2.63
N GLU A 80 4.14 -13.45 -3.42
CA GLU A 80 4.77 -12.98 -4.65
C GLU A 80 5.32 -11.56 -4.44
N LEU A 81 6.48 -11.28 -5.04
CA LEU A 81 7.01 -9.93 -5.07
C LEU A 81 6.19 -9.10 -6.05
N VAL A 82 5.38 -8.19 -5.51
CA VAL A 82 4.58 -7.27 -6.32
C VAL A 82 5.20 -5.89 -6.29
N HIS A 83 5.39 -5.29 -7.47
CA HIS A 83 5.74 -3.88 -7.56
C HIS A 83 4.47 -3.03 -7.46
N ALA A 84 4.44 -2.11 -6.49
CA ALA A 84 3.39 -1.11 -6.36
C ALA A 84 3.96 0.26 -6.82
N PRO A 85 3.64 0.73 -8.04
CA PRO A 85 4.26 1.93 -8.60
C PRO A 85 3.60 3.20 -8.04
N VAL A 86 3.81 3.47 -6.76
CA VAL A 86 3.31 4.68 -6.09
C VAL A 86 4.36 5.77 -6.18
N TRP A 87 4.03 6.87 -6.86
CA TRP A 87 4.93 8.00 -7.06
C TRP A 87 4.61 9.16 -6.12
N PHE A 88 5.66 9.80 -5.63
CA PHE A 88 5.59 11.01 -4.80
C PHE A 88 5.87 12.21 -5.69
N VAL A 89 4.86 13.05 -5.91
CA VAL A 89 4.99 14.24 -6.76
C VAL A 89 5.00 15.47 -5.86
N HIS A 90 6.14 16.16 -5.83
CA HIS A 90 6.30 17.44 -5.17
C HIS A 90 6.04 18.56 -6.16
N TYR A 91 5.25 19.56 -5.78
CA TYR A 91 4.99 20.72 -6.62
C TYR A 91 4.82 21.99 -5.77
N THR A 92 5.11 23.13 -6.38
CA THR A 92 4.93 24.44 -5.75
C THR A 92 3.79 25.18 -6.43
N PHE A 93 2.88 25.74 -5.65
CA PHE A 93 1.79 26.57 -6.13
C PHE A 93 1.64 27.80 -5.22
N LYS A 94 1.63 29.00 -5.80
CA LYS A 94 1.56 30.28 -5.05
C LYS A 94 2.55 30.37 -3.87
N ALA A 95 3.80 29.96 -4.11
CA ALA A 95 4.89 29.90 -3.12
C ALA A 95 4.70 28.88 -1.97
N GLU A 96 3.65 28.07 -2.01
CA GLU A 96 3.45 26.96 -1.08
C GLU A 96 3.84 25.63 -1.72
N ASN A 97 4.45 24.74 -0.94
CA ASN A 97 4.88 23.43 -1.39
C ASN A 97 3.85 22.37 -1.01
N TYR A 98 3.55 21.50 -1.97
CA TYR A 98 2.58 20.44 -1.86
C TYR A 98 3.21 19.10 -2.27
N MET A 99 2.60 18.02 -1.82
CA MET A 99 2.97 16.66 -2.19
C MET A 99 1.70 15.85 -2.42
N ILE A 100 1.62 15.18 -3.56
CA ILE A 100 0.58 14.21 -3.87
C ILE A 100 1.18 12.84 -4.13
N LEU A 101 0.36 11.81 -3.93
CA LEU A 101 0.64 10.45 -4.33
C LEU A 101 -0.14 10.11 -5.58
N VAL A 102 0.54 9.45 -6.51
CA VAL A 102 -0.02 9.07 -7.79
C VAL A 102 0.26 7.59 -8.04
N ASP A 103 -0.76 6.87 -8.50
CA ASP A 103 -0.57 5.55 -9.11
C ASP A 103 0.13 5.74 -10.47
N GLY A 104 1.39 5.33 -10.54
CA GLY A 104 2.23 5.43 -11.74
C GLY A 104 1.80 4.52 -12.90
N SER A 105 0.95 3.52 -12.67
CA SER A 105 0.41 2.65 -13.73
C SER A 105 -0.79 3.25 -14.46
N ILE A 106 -1.63 4.02 -13.75
CA ILE A 106 -2.88 4.56 -14.32
C ILE A 106 -2.98 6.09 -14.26
N GLY A 107 -2.04 6.77 -13.61
CA GLY A 107 -2.01 8.22 -13.44
C GLY A 107 -3.05 8.75 -12.44
N LYS A 108 -3.65 7.89 -11.62
CA LYS A 108 -4.70 8.28 -10.66
C LYS A 108 -4.07 8.89 -9.42
N VAL A 109 -4.56 10.06 -9.00
CA VAL A 109 -4.18 10.66 -7.71
C VAL A 109 -4.78 9.84 -6.58
N LEU A 110 -3.93 9.37 -5.67
CA LEU A 110 -4.29 8.56 -4.52
C LEU A 110 -4.63 9.42 -3.29
N GLY A 111 -4.00 10.58 -3.16
CA GLY A 111 -4.22 11.52 -2.06
C GLY A 111 -3.06 12.51 -1.87
N GLY A 112 -3.12 13.34 -0.84
CA GLY A 112 -2.10 14.32 -0.50
C GLY A 112 -2.58 15.78 -0.59
N GLY A 113 -1.64 16.71 -0.37
CA GLY A 113 -1.92 18.13 -0.28
C GLY A 113 -2.50 18.67 -1.59
N LYS A 114 -3.79 19.02 -1.58
CA LYS A 114 -4.47 19.77 -2.64
C LYS A 114 -4.60 21.24 -2.22
N PRO A 115 -4.32 22.21 -3.10
CA PRO A 115 -4.62 23.60 -2.80
C PRO A 115 -6.13 23.76 -2.56
N LEU A 116 -6.50 24.23 -1.37
CA LEU A 116 -7.88 24.56 -1.05
C LEU A 116 -8.18 25.94 -1.65
N PHE A 117 -8.97 25.98 -2.71
CA PHE A 117 -9.51 27.24 -3.21
C PHE A 117 -10.53 27.76 -2.20
N HIS A 118 -10.24 28.87 -1.51
CA HIS A 118 -11.29 29.73 -0.98
C HIS A 118 -11.81 30.56 -2.15
N ILE A 119 -13.08 30.37 -2.50
CA ILE A 119 -13.86 31.27 -3.36
C ILE A 119 -14.50 32.32 -2.47
#